data_AF-A0A8K0CIL9-F1
#
_entry.id   AF-A0A8K0CIL9-F1
#
_cell.length_a   1.000
_cell.length_b   1.000
_cell.length_c   1.000
_cell.angle_alpha   90.00
_cell.angle_beta   90.00
_cell.angle_gamma   90.00
#
_symmetry.space_group_name_H-M   'P 1'
#
loop_
_entity.id
_entity.type
_entity.pdbx_description
1 polymer ?
#
loop_
_entity_poly.entity_id
_entity_poly.type
_entity_poly.pdbx_seq_one_letter_code
_entity_poly.pdbx_strand_id
1 'polypeptide(L)'
;MEFKENISAKTALGFEFTTTPPLRPGNEIGDENSELDPRADIEIVNDKTAIVRFRPNIERQKQIAHLLGTDGNKGLAGQFVVPYDVERDPQGGEVLVQDGYFVHFFAPTDLAPLPKHVTNFCYQYLYCLAGWSSSGELARTHKSDEVDRQPILVFLTDGEPTDGLRSAKEITNKITEFNAEQGKSPLFALSFGRGADKSFLQMLAIRNSGFAKHIYKASDAALQLQNFYRQISSPLLANVNFKYEPSVTSLTKTEFPIHFGGSELVVCGFYRENELKPPVIEAFGERGRISLKPLTIERSVSNIERLWAYLTIKQLLEKKEVADQDKNELKEKALDLALKYSFVTPVSSLIVVKPNVTNAVDTEEASE
;
A
#
# COMPACT_ATOMS: atom_id res chain seq x y z
N MET A 1 15.04 -33.61 -7.96
CA MET A 1 14.16 -32.90 -7.01
C MET A 1 12.93 -32.46 -7.80
N GLU A 2 11.72 -32.77 -7.33
CA GLU A 2 10.49 -32.32 -7.99
C GLU A 2 10.14 -30.93 -7.46
N PHE A 3 10.21 -29.90 -8.30
CA PHE A 3 9.87 -28.53 -7.92
C PHE A 3 8.43 -28.23 -8.36
N LYS A 4 7.60 -27.75 -7.42
CA LYS A 4 6.20 -27.41 -7.67
C LYS A 4 5.82 -26.20 -6.84
N GLU A 5 5.23 -25.21 -7.50
CA GLU A 5 4.47 -24.14 -6.86
C GLU A 5 3.04 -24.18 -7.37
N ASN A 6 2.07 -24.14 -6.47
CA ASN A 6 0.65 -24.05 -6.82
C ASN A 6 0.06 -22.85 -6.08
N ILE A 7 -0.51 -21.91 -6.82
CA ILE A 7 -1.21 -20.74 -6.30
C ILE A 7 -2.69 -20.94 -6.60
N SER A 8 -3.53 -20.86 -5.56
CA SER A 8 -4.99 -20.85 -5.72
C SER A 8 -5.51 -19.50 -5.28
N ALA A 9 -6.09 -18.77 -6.23
CA ALA A 9 -6.74 -17.49 -5.98
C ALA A 9 -8.25 -17.69 -5.95
N LYS A 10 -8.89 -17.21 -4.89
CA LYS A 10 -10.34 -17.22 -4.71
C LYS A 10 -10.80 -15.81 -4.38
N THR A 11 -11.74 -15.30 -5.16
CA THR A 11 -12.23 -13.93 -5.08
C THR A 11 -13.73 -13.94 -4.84
N ALA A 12 -14.27 -12.85 -4.28
CA ALA A 12 -15.71 -12.72 -4.15
C ALA A 12 -16.35 -12.23 -5.47
N LEU A 13 -15.62 -11.43 -6.25
CA LEU A 13 -15.98 -11.02 -7.62
C LEU A 13 -15.31 -11.90 -8.67
N GLY A 14 -15.77 -11.79 -9.92
CA GLY A 14 -15.15 -12.48 -11.05
C GLY A 14 -13.72 -11.99 -11.32
N PHE A 15 -12.85 -12.85 -11.84
CA PHE A 15 -11.53 -12.42 -12.34
C PHE A 15 -11.69 -11.61 -13.63
N GLU A 16 -11.10 -10.42 -13.68
CA GLU A 16 -10.97 -9.66 -14.94
C GLU A 16 -9.84 -10.25 -15.79
N PHE A 17 -8.69 -10.52 -15.16
CA PHE A 17 -7.57 -11.21 -15.79
C PHE A 17 -6.70 -11.92 -14.76
N THR A 18 -5.93 -12.90 -15.23
CA THR A 18 -4.77 -13.45 -14.51
C THR A 18 -3.72 -13.89 -15.53
N THR A 19 -2.44 -13.61 -15.25
CA THR A 19 -1.34 -13.95 -16.16
C THR A 19 -0.12 -14.44 -15.39
N THR A 20 0.87 -14.98 -16.10
CA THR A 20 2.18 -15.31 -15.55
C THR A 20 3.28 -14.68 -16.39
N PRO A 21 3.71 -13.45 -16.07
CA PRO A 21 4.81 -12.78 -16.79
C PRO A 21 6.13 -13.55 -16.67
N PRO A 22 7.13 -13.21 -17.52
CA PRO A 22 8.47 -13.81 -17.43
C PRO A 22 9.08 -13.73 -16.03
N LEU A 23 9.82 -14.78 -15.67
CA LEU A 23 10.53 -14.87 -14.39
C LEU A 23 11.56 -13.75 -14.24
N ARG A 24 11.72 -13.24 -13.02
CA ARG A 24 12.68 -12.15 -12.74
C ARG A 24 13.87 -12.65 -11.91
N PRO A 25 15.09 -12.17 -12.14
CA PRO A 25 16.26 -12.54 -11.34
C PRO A 25 16.23 -11.96 -9.93
N GLY A 26 15.48 -10.86 -9.72
CA GLY A 26 15.38 -10.18 -8.44
C GLY A 26 14.37 -9.04 -8.48
N ASN A 27 14.56 -8.04 -7.61
CA ASN A 27 13.67 -6.88 -7.51
C ASN A 27 13.86 -5.86 -8.64
N GLU A 28 14.89 -6.02 -9.47
CA GLU A 28 15.12 -5.16 -10.63
C GLU A 28 14.01 -5.38 -11.67
N ILE A 29 13.43 -4.28 -12.13
CA ILE A 29 12.44 -4.30 -13.19
C ILE A 29 13.20 -4.29 -14.51
N GLY A 30 13.40 -5.46 -15.10
CA GLY A 30 14.12 -5.65 -16.38
C GLY A 30 13.18 -5.85 -17.57
N ASP A 31 13.75 -5.77 -18.78
CA ASP A 31 13.05 -6.05 -20.03
C ASP A 31 12.49 -7.48 -20.06
N GLU A 32 11.30 -7.64 -20.67
CA GLU A 32 10.64 -8.94 -20.79
C GLU A 32 11.44 -9.89 -21.70
N ASN A 33 12.29 -10.72 -21.11
CA ASN A 33 12.90 -11.83 -21.83
C ASN A 33 11.86 -12.95 -22.01
N SER A 34 11.33 -13.10 -23.22
CA SER A 34 10.39 -14.17 -23.56
C SER A 34 10.91 -15.59 -23.26
N GLU A 35 12.23 -15.80 -23.22
CA GLU A 35 12.82 -17.10 -22.86
C GLU A 35 12.65 -17.45 -21.38
N LEU A 36 12.38 -16.46 -20.53
CA LEU A 36 12.07 -16.60 -19.11
C LEU A 36 10.57 -16.82 -18.83
N ASP A 37 9.76 -17.07 -19.86
CA ASP A 37 8.38 -17.50 -19.69
C ASP A 37 8.30 -18.70 -18.73
N PRO A 38 7.55 -18.59 -17.61
CA PRO A 38 7.41 -19.68 -16.65
C PRO A 38 6.72 -20.91 -17.24
N ARG A 39 5.95 -20.77 -18.33
CA ARG A 39 5.08 -21.81 -18.90
C ARG A 39 4.18 -22.43 -17.83
N ALA A 40 3.67 -21.57 -16.94
CA ALA A 40 2.77 -22.00 -15.88
C ALA A 40 1.41 -22.36 -16.49
N ASP A 41 0.80 -23.41 -15.94
CA ASP A 41 -0.57 -23.81 -16.29
C ASP A 41 -1.55 -22.96 -15.49
N ILE A 42 -2.44 -22.25 -16.18
CA ILE A 42 -3.48 -21.41 -15.59
C ILE A 42 -4.82 -22.08 -15.85
N GLU A 43 -5.46 -22.57 -14.78
CA GLU A 43 -6.79 -23.17 -14.82
C GLU A 43 -7.79 -22.21 -14.17
N ILE A 44 -8.73 -21.69 -14.97
CA ILE A 44 -9.91 -20.97 -14.45
C ILE A 44 -10.97 -22.03 -14.11
N VAL A 45 -11.14 -22.31 -12.81
CA VAL A 45 -12.08 -23.33 -12.32
C VAL A 45 -13.52 -22.82 -12.41
N ASN A 46 -13.71 -21.54 -12.12
CA ASN A 46 -14.94 -20.77 -12.34
C ASN A 46 -14.57 -19.27 -12.38
N ASP A 47 -15.57 -18.41 -12.58
CA ASP A 47 -15.43 -16.95 -12.56
C ASP A 47 -14.71 -16.41 -11.31
N LYS A 48 -14.85 -17.07 -10.16
CA LYS A 48 -14.30 -16.65 -8.85
C LYS A 48 -13.07 -17.44 -8.38
N THR A 49 -12.61 -18.44 -9.13
CA THR A 49 -11.53 -19.34 -8.71
C THR A 49 -10.57 -19.63 -9.85
N ALA A 50 -9.30 -19.30 -9.64
CA ALA A 50 -8.20 -19.61 -10.54
C ALA A 50 -7.10 -20.42 -9.83
N ILE A 51 -6.48 -21.35 -10.54
CA ILE A 51 -5.34 -22.13 -10.07
C ILE A 51 -4.18 -21.95 -11.05
N VAL A 52 -3.05 -21.46 -10.55
CA VAL A 52 -1.81 -21.32 -11.31
C VAL A 52 -0.81 -22.34 -10.83
N ARG A 53 -0.28 -23.16 -11.75
CA ARG A 53 0.65 -24.25 -11.44
C ARG A 53 1.96 -24.05 -12.18
N PHE A 54 3.03 -23.89 -11.43
CA PHE A 54 4.39 -23.83 -11.96
C PHE A 54 5.14 -25.13 -11.60
N ARG A 55 5.43 -25.94 -12.62
CA ARG A 55 6.00 -27.29 -12.47
C ARG A 55 7.10 -27.57 -13.51
N PRO A 56 8.20 -26.81 -13.53
CA PRO A 56 9.27 -27.00 -14.50
C PRO A 56 9.96 -28.35 -14.27
N ASN A 57 10.21 -29.10 -15.35
CA ASN A 57 11.05 -30.30 -15.30
C ASN A 57 12.53 -29.93 -15.08
N ILE A 58 13.39 -30.93 -14.79
CA ILE A 58 14.81 -30.70 -14.46
C ILE A 58 15.57 -29.98 -15.58
N GLU A 59 15.28 -30.28 -16.84
CA GLU A 59 15.92 -29.63 -17.99
C GLU A 59 15.55 -28.14 -18.06
N ARG A 60 14.26 -27.83 -17.89
CA ARG A 60 13.77 -26.45 -17.88
C ARG A 60 14.31 -25.68 -16.67
N GLN A 61 14.41 -26.31 -15.50
CA GLN A 61 15.05 -25.68 -14.32
C GLN A 61 16.50 -25.27 -14.63
N LYS A 62 17.29 -26.14 -15.29
CA LYS A 62 18.66 -25.82 -15.69
C LYS A 62 18.74 -24.68 -16.71
N GLN A 63 17.81 -24.65 -17.68
CA GLN A 63 17.72 -23.57 -18.65
C GLN A 63 17.41 -22.23 -17.99
N ILE A 64 16.38 -22.20 -17.13
CA ILE A 64 15.99 -20.98 -16.41
C ILE A 64 17.13 -20.50 -15.51
N ALA A 65 17.79 -21.41 -14.79
CA ALA A 65 18.95 -21.08 -13.98
C ALA A 65 20.05 -20.40 -14.81
N HIS A 66 20.41 -20.97 -15.97
CA HIS A 66 21.38 -20.36 -16.87
C HIS A 66 20.95 -18.96 -17.36
N LEU A 67 19.69 -18.79 -17.74
CA LEU A 67 19.15 -17.51 -18.20
C LEU A 67 19.09 -16.44 -17.11
N LEU A 68 18.88 -16.84 -15.86
CA LEU A 68 18.91 -15.95 -14.68
C LEU A 68 20.32 -15.74 -14.12
N GLY A 69 21.35 -16.30 -14.78
CA GLY A 69 22.75 -16.15 -14.37
C GLY A 69 23.15 -16.99 -13.15
N THR A 70 22.37 -18.03 -12.81
CA THR A 70 22.70 -18.97 -11.74
C THR A 70 23.26 -20.28 -12.27
N ASP A 71 24.07 -20.96 -11.45
CA ASP A 71 24.59 -22.28 -11.78
C ASP A 71 23.44 -23.29 -11.79
N GLY A 72 23.16 -23.89 -12.95
CA GLY A 72 22.08 -24.88 -13.12
C GLY A 72 22.20 -26.13 -12.25
N ASN A 73 23.36 -26.38 -11.64
CA ASN A 73 23.56 -27.44 -10.66
C ASN A 73 23.27 -27.01 -9.21
N LYS A 74 23.11 -25.70 -8.95
CA LYS A 74 22.77 -25.11 -7.64
C LYS A 74 21.29 -24.82 -7.45
N GLY A 75 20.47 -25.10 -8.46
CA GLY A 75 19.02 -24.93 -8.43
C GLY A 75 18.52 -23.64 -9.06
N LEU A 76 17.21 -23.43 -8.95
CA LEU A 76 16.51 -22.28 -9.50
C LEU A 76 16.44 -21.15 -8.45
N ALA A 77 16.82 -19.94 -8.84
CA ALA A 77 16.58 -18.74 -8.05
C ALA A 77 16.00 -17.65 -8.94
N GLY A 78 14.86 -17.11 -8.54
CA GLY A 78 14.14 -16.07 -9.27
C GLY A 78 12.81 -15.75 -8.60
N GLN A 79 12.06 -14.82 -9.18
CA GLN A 79 10.73 -14.44 -8.74
C GLN A 79 9.69 -14.96 -9.73
N PHE A 80 8.72 -15.70 -9.20
CA PHE A 80 7.51 -16.09 -9.89
C PHE A 80 6.37 -15.17 -9.43
N VAL A 81 5.85 -14.35 -10.35
CA VAL A 81 4.83 -13.33 -10.06
C VAL A 81 3.55 -13.71 -10.79
N VAL A 82 2.42 -13.68 -10.09
CA VAL A 82 1.09 -13.96 -10.66
C VAL A 82 0.20 -12.74 -10.42
N PRO A 83 0.19 -11.77 -11.35
CA PRO A 83 -0.77 -10.68 -11.30
C PRO A 83 -2.17 -11.21 -11.62
N TYR A 84 -3.16 -10.64 -10.94
CA TYR A 84 -4.57 -10.81 -11.25
C TYR A 84 -5.30 -9.52 -10.91
N ASP A 85 -6.46 -9.32 -11.50
CA ASP A 85 -7.42 -8.29 -11.10
C ASP A 85 -8.83 -8.88 -11.11
N VAL A 86 -9.76 -8.20 -10.44
CA VAL A 86 -11.15 -8.60 -10.29
C VAL A 86 -12.06 -7.60 -10.98
N GLU A 87 -13.22 -8.05 -11.43
CA GLU A 87 -14.30 -7.17 -11.83
C GLU A 87 -14.64 -6.23 -10.66
N ARG A 88 -14.96 -4.96 -10.93
CA ARG A 88 -15.14 -3.93 -9.89
C ARG A 88 -16.55 -3.34 -9.95
N ASP A 89 -17.12 -3.00 -8.79
CA ASP A 89 -18.31 -2.13 -8.72
C ASP A 89 -17.87 -0.67 -9.00
N PRO A 90 -18.32 -0.05 -10.11
CA PRO A 90 -17.92 1.31 -10.46
C PRO A 90 -18.57 2.39 -9.57
N GLN A 91 -19.58 2.05 -8.74
CA GLN A 91 -20.28 3.02 -7.91
C GLN A 91 -19.59 3.23 -6.57
N GLY A 92 -19.91 2.40 -5.59
CA GLY A 92 -19.44 2.57 -4.21
C GLY A 92 -18.45 1.52 -3.77
N GLY A 93 -17.97 0.66 -4.66
CA GLY A 93 -17.08 -0.43 -4.32
C GLY A 93 -17.81 -1.66 -3.77
N GLU A 94 -17.03 -2.69 -3.46
CA GLU A 94 -17.51 -3.97 -2.97
C GLU A 94 -17.43 -4.02 -1.45
N VAL A 95 -18.52 -4.45 -0.80
CA VAL A 95 -18.53 -4.71 0.64
C VAL A 95 -18.72 -6.19 0.89
N LEU A 96 -17.76 -6.78 1.60
CA LEU A 96 -17.79 -8.17 2.03
C LEU A 96 -17.97 -8.27 3.53
N VAL A 97 -18.79 -9.21 3.97
CA VAL A 97 -19.08 -9.46 5.39
C VAL A 97 -18.87 -10.92 5.77
N GLN A 98 -18.36 -11.15 6.98
CA GLN A 98 -18.22 -12.48 7.58
C GLN A 98 -18.10 -12.35 9.11
N ASP A 99 -18.92 -13.09 9.86
CA ASP A 99 -18.83 -13.22 11.32
C ASP A 99 -18.74 -11.88 12.09
N GLY A 100 -19.53 -10.89 11.67
CA GLY A 100 -19.54 -9.53 12.26
C GLY A 100 -18.38 -8.63 11.78
N TYR A 101 -17.43 -9.14 11.02
CA TYR A 101 -16.39 -8.35 10.36
C TYR A 101 -16.79 -7.99 8.94
N PHE A 102 -16.29 -6.85 8.45
CA PHE A 102 -16.43 -6.48 7.06
C PHE A 102 -15.13 -5.92 6.47
N VAL A 103 -15.01 -6.03 5.15
CA VAL A 103 -14.04 -5.30 4.33
C VAL A 103 -14.78 -4.62 3.19
N HIS A 104 -14.36 -3.40 2.88
CA HIS A 104 -14.91 -2.56 1.84
C HIS A 104 -13.78 -2.16 0.89
N PHE A 105 -13.81 -2.73 -0.32
CA PHE A 105 -12.87 -2.42 -1.40
C PHE A 105 -13.47 -1.34 -2.29
N PHE A 106 -12.76 -0.23 -2.46
CA PHE A 106 -13.24 0.92 -3.22
C PHE A 106 -12.23 1.35 -4.28
N ALA A 107 -12.62 1.16 -5.54
CA ALA A 107 -11.82 1.46 -6.72
C ALA A 107 -12.72 1.77 -7.94
N PRO A 108 -13.41 2.93 -7.95
CA PRO A 108 -14.25 3.31 -9.08
C PRO A 108 -13.42 3.49 -10.37
N THR A 109 -13.89 2.93 -11.48
CA THR A 109 -13.17 2.91 -12.77
C THR A 109 -13.58 4.02 -13.74
N ASP A 110 -14.82 4.52 -13.63
CA ASP A 110 -15.46 5.35 -14.67
C ASP A 110 -15.46 6.84 -14.32
N LEU A 111 -14.37 7.32 -13.71
CA LEU A 111 -14.22 8.71 -13.29
C LEU A 111 -13.19 9.44 -14.14
N ALA A 112 -13.53 10.68 -14.51
CA ALA A 112 -12.58 11.57 -15.17
C ALA A 112 -11.47 11.99 -14.20
N PRO A 113 -10.18 11.96 -14.62
CA PRO A 113 -9.09 12.41 -13.78
C PRO A 113 -9.20 13.88 -13.39
N LEU A 114 -8.97 14.16 -12.11
CA LEU A 114 -8.82 15.51 -11.60
C LEU A 114 -7.56 16.16 -12.19
N PRO A 115 -7.65 17.40 -12.64
CA PRO A 115 -6.50 18.26 -12.86
C PRO A 115 -5.67 18.30 -11.58
N LYS A 116 -4.34 18.22 -11.71
CA LYS A 116 -3.42 18.15 -10.56
C LYS A 116 -2.29 19.15 -10.69
N HIS A 117 -1.71 19.50 -9.56
CA HIS A 117 -0.49 20.27 -9.46
C HIS A 117 0.50 19.52 -8.57
N VAL A 118 1.63 19.10 -9.15
CA VAL A 118 2.65 18.32 -8.45
C VAL A 118 3.85 19.23 -8.16
N THR A 119 4.13 19.45 -6.89
CA THR A 119 5.30 20.21 -6.45
C THR A 119 6.37 19.24 -5.95
N ASN A 120 7.52 19.24 -6.63
CA ASN A 120 8.69 18.47 -6.25
C ASN A 120 9.65 19.33 -5.42
N PHE A 121 10.18 18.80 -4.33
CA PHE A 121 11.20 19.47 -3.53
C PHE A 121 12.21 18.48 -2.93
N CYS A 122 13.42 18.96 -2.61
CA CYS A 122 14.54 18.17 -2.10
C CYS A 122 15.41 18.98 -1.14
N TYR A 123 16.05 18.32 -0.16
CA TYR A 123 16.87 18.98 0.86
C TYR A 123 18.03 19.81 0.33
N GLN A 124 18.51 19.55 -0.89
CA GLN A 124 19.72 20.19 -1.40
C GLN A 124 19.53 21.66 -1.77
N TYR A 125 18.30 22.17 -1.72
CA TYR A 125 18.01 23.60 -1.85
C TYR A 125 17.42 24.13 -0.54
N LEU A 126 18.16 25.05 0.10
CA LEU A 126 17.79 25.87 1.25
C LEU A 126 16.51 26.74 1.02
N TYR A 127 15.84 26.53 -0.12
CA TYR A 127 14.66 27.23 -0.60
C TYR A 127 13.37 26.37 -0.59
N CYS A 128 13.35 25.17 -0.01
CA CYS A 128 12.17 24.29 -0.05
C CYS A 128 10.85 24.96 0.37
N LEU A 129 10.89 25.78 1.43
CA LEU A 129 9.70 26.51 1.91
C LEU A 129 9.46 27.82 1.13
N ALA A 130 10.51 28.48 0.62
CA ALA A 130 10.36 29.68 -0.20
C ALA A 130 9.78 29.35 -1.59
N GLY A 131 10.25 28.27 -2.22
CA GLY A 131 9.72 27.74 -3.47
C GLY A 131 8.30 27.19 -3.32
N TRP A 132 7.98 26.56 -2.19
CA TRP A 132 6.60 26.15 -1.88
C TRP A 132 5.72 27.35 -1.54
N SER A 133 6.21 28.40 -0.87
CA SER A 133 5.45 29.64 -0.67
C SER A 133 5.09 30.29 -2.02
N SER A 134 6.05 30.42 -2.94
CA SER A 134 5.80 30.96 -4.28
C SER A 134 4.93 30.04 -5.15
N SER A 135 5.03 28.72 -4.98
CA SER A 135 4.18 27.73 -5.69
C SER A 135 2.77 27.63 -5.08
N GLY A 136 2.65 27.88 -3.78
CA GLY A 136 1.39 27.95 -3.03
C GLY A 136 0.62 29.22 -3.35
N GLU A 137 1.31 30.34 -3.58
CA GLU A 137 0.72 31.53 -4.20
C GLU A 137 0.23 31.24 -5.63
N LEU A 138 1.03 30.53 -6.45
CA LEU A 138 0.62 30.13 -7.81
C LEU A 138 -0.56 29.14 -7.84
N ALA A 139 -0.68 28.26 -6.84
CA ALA A 139 -1.81 27.35 -6.69
C ALA A 139 -3.09 28.05 -6.19
N ARG A 140 -2.99 29.30 -5.71
CA ARG A 140 -4.07 30.03 -5.01
C ARG A 140 -4.38 31.41 -5.59
N THR A 141 -3.78 31.82 -6.71
CA THR A 141 -4.25 33.01 -7.43
C THR A 141 -5.63 32.76 -8.01
N HIS A 142 -6.66 32.95 -7.18
CA HIS A 142 -8.06 32.96 -7.56
C HIS A 142 -8.32 34.08 -8.56
N LYS A 143 -8.08 33.82 -9.84
CA LYS A 143 -8.83 34.44 -10.94
C LYS A 143 -9.98 33.50 -11.29
N SER A 144 -11.14 34.10 -11.51
CA SER A 144 -12.48 33.52 -11.60
C SER A 144 -12.71 32.45 -12.69
N ASP A 145 -11.66 31.97 -13.36
CA ASP A 145 -11.73 31.04 -14.50
C ASP A 145 -10.69 29.89 -14.43
N GLU A 146 -9.95 29.71 -13.33
CA GLU A 146 -8.94 28.65 -13.23
C GLU A 146 -9.50 27.34 -12.62
N VAL A 147 -9.28 26.26 -13.36
CA VAL A 147 -9.56 24.86 -13.00
C VAL A 147 -8.95 24.53 -11.62
N ASP A 148 -9.76 24.06 -10.68
CA ASP A 148 -9.29 23.61 -9.36
C ASP A 148 -8.39 22.38 -9.52
N ARG A 149 -7.14 22.48 -9.03
CA ARG A 149 -6.10 21.46 -9.23
C ARG A 149 -5.81 20.76 -7.92
N GLN A 150 -5.91 19.44 -7.92
CA GLN A 150 -5.53 18.62 -6.77
C GLN A 150 -4.02 18.78 -6.46
N PRO A 151 -3.66 19.34 -5.31
CA PRO A 151 -2.25 19.54 -4.96
C PRO A 151 -1.62 18.24 -4.47
N ILE A 152 -0.40 17.96 -4.92
CA ILE A 152 0.40 16.80 -4.53
C ILE A 152 1.82 17.25 -4.25
N LEU A 153 2.35 16.82 -3.11
CA LEU A 153 3.72 17.10 -2.68
C LEU A 153 4.56 15.85 -2.88
N VAL A 154 5.71 15.99 -3.53
CA VAL A 154 6.68 14.90 -3.68
C VAL A 154 8.03 15.39 -3.15
N PHE A 155 8.54 14.66 -2.17
CA PHE A 155 9.83 14.91 -1.55
C PHE A 155 10.84 13.85 -1.98
N LEU A 156 12.03 14.23 -2.43
CA LEU A 156 13.07 13.28 -2.84
C LEU A 156 14.41 13.66 -2.20
N THR A 157 15.11 12.70 -1.61
CA THR A 157 16.48 12.89 -1.09
C THR A 157 17.29 11.62 -1.18
N ASP A 158 18.60 11.75 -1.37
CA ASP A 158 19.58 10.66 -1.31
C ASP A 158 20.41 10.67 -0.01
N GLY A 159 20.20 11.67 0.85
CA GLY A 159 20.98 11.92 2.06
C GLY A 159 20.16 12.49 3.22
N GLU A 160 20.85 12.62 4.35
CA GLU A 160 20.36 13.27 5.57
C GLU A 160 20.47 14.81 5.48
N PRO A 161 19.68 15.56 6.26
CA PRO A 161 19.77 17.01 6.31
C PRO A 161 21.12 17.48 6.89
N THR A 162 21.95 18.14 6.08
CA THR A 162 23.29 18.60 6.49
C THR A 162 23.41 20.11 6.70
N ASP A 163 22.47 20.92 6.21
CA ASP A 163 22.53 22.39 6.33
C ASP A 163 21.27 22.96 6.99
N GLY A 164 21.43 24.03 7.76
CA GLY A 164 20.35 24.64 8.54
C GLY A 164 19.75 23.71 9.58
N LEU A 165 18.44 23.47 9.47
CA LEU A 165 17.67 22.63 10.40
C LEU A 165 17.96 21.15 10.13
N ARG A 166 18.50 20.43 11.13
CA ARG A 166 18.93 19.02 10.99
C ARG A 166 18.08 18.01 11.74
N SER A 167 17.26 18.45 12.68
CA SER A 167 16.40 17.54 13.47
C SER A 167 15.23 17.05 12.62
N ALA A 168 15.21 15.75 12.32
CA ALA A 168 14.13 15.07 11.60
C ALA A 168 12.73 15.43 12.14
N LYS A 169 12.60 15.48 13.48
CA LYS A 169 11.36 15.83 14.17
C LYS A 169 10.97 17.30 13.95
N GLU A 170 11.91 18.23 14.13
CA GLU A 170 11.63 19.66 13.94
C GLU A 170 11.30 19.99 12.49
N ILE A 171 12.00 19.38 11.54
CA ILE A 171 11.73 19.57 10.11
C ILE A 171 10.34 19.05 9.78
N THR A 172 10.00 17.86 10.28
CA THR A 172 8.67 17.28 10.07
C THR A 172 7.57 18.16 10.66
N ASN A 173 7.76 18.71 11.88
CA ASN A 173 6.80 19.62 12.49
C ASN A 173 6.59 20.86 11.62
N LYS A 174 7.66 21.54 11.22
CA LYS A 174 7.57 22.75 10.37
C LYS A 174 6.90 22.49 9.03
N ILE A 175 7.26 21.39 8.35
CA ILE A 175 6.63 21.02 7.07
C ILE A 175 5.15 20.71 7.27
N THR A 176 4.79 19.99 8.33
CA THR A 176 3.41 19.59 8.61
C THR A 176 2.54 20.80 8.98
N GLU A 177 3.07 21.71 9.79
CA GLU A 177 2.41 22.98 10.14
C GLU A 177 2.16 23.82 8.90
N PHE A 178 3.20 24.03 8.08
CA PHE A 178 3.07 24.77 6.82
C PHE A 178 2.07 24.10 5.87
N ASN A 179 2.12 22.78 5.72
CA ASN A 179 1.16 22.04 4.88
C ASN A 179 -0.28 22.22 5.37
N ALA A 180 -0.49 22.22 6.68
CA ALA A 180 -1.82 22.39 7.27
C ALA A 180 -2.39 23.79 6.97
N GLU A 181 -1.56 24.84 7.02
CA GLU A 181 -1.94 26.21 6.63
C GLU A 181 -2.21 26.34 5.12
N GLN A 182 -1.49 25.56 4.31
CA GLN A 182 -1.60 25.56 2.85
C GLN A 182 -2.68 24.59 2.30
N GLY A 183 -3.53 24.02 3.16
CA GLY A 183 -4.71 23.25 2.73
C GLY A 183 -4.53 21.72 2.70
N LYS A 184 -3.53 21.19 3.44
CA LYS A 184 -3.34 19.75 3.72
C LYS A 184 -3.19 18.88 2.46
N SER A 185 -2.12 19.11 1.72
CA SER A 185 -1.79 18.30 0.54
C SER A 185 -1.10 16.99 0.94
N PRO A 186 -1.40 15.84 0.28
CA PRO A 186 -0.67 14.61 0.53
C PRO A 186 0.81 14.75 0.12
N LEU A 187 1.72 14.27 0.97
CA LEU A 187 3.17 14.29 0.76
C LEU A 187 3.73 12.88 0.61
N PHE A 188 4.28 12.61 -0.57
CA PHE A 188 4.96 11.35 -0.88
C PHE A 188 6.47 11.53 -0.78
N ALA A 189 7.14 10.71 0.04
CA ALA A 189 8.56 10.85 0.31
C ALA A 189 9.38 9.74 -0.36
N LEU A 190 10.43 10.10 -1.10
CA LEU A 190 11.28 9.18 -1.84
C LEU A 190 12.68 9.20 -1.23
N SER A 191 13.13 8.05 -0.76
CA SER A 191 14.54 7.83 -0.37
C SER A 191 15.30 7.25 -1.56
N PHE A 192 16.44 7.83 -1.92
CA PHE A 192 17.26 7.36 -3.03
C PHE A 192 18.60 6.81 -2.55
N GLY A 193 18.90 5.55 -2.85
CA GLY A 193 20.17 4.94 -2.41
C GLY A 193 20.30 4.82 -0.89
N ARG A 194 21.50 4.60 -0.37
CA ARG A 194 21.69 4.20 1.04
C ARG A 194 21.82 5.35 2.04
N GLY A 195 21.99 6.58 1.58
CA GLY A 195 22.32 7.73 2.44
C GLY A 195 21.11 8.41 3.09
N ALA A 196 19.89 8.16 2.61
CA ALA A 196 18.69 8.80 3.11
C ALA A 196 18.15 8.09 4.37
N ASP A 197 17.78 8.86 5.39
CA ASP A 197 17.05 8.37 6.56
C ASP A 197 15.61 8.00 6.18
N LYS A 198 15.37 6.69 6.03
CA LYS A 198 14.07 6.13 5.66
C LYS A 198 13.02 6.33 6.74
N SER A 199 13.41 6.28 8.01
CA SER A 199 12.50 6.42 9.14
C SER A 199 11.97 7.85 9.23
N PHE A 200 12.86 8.84 9.05
CA PHE A 200 12.46 10.23 8.91
C PHE A 200 11.48 10.45 7.74
N LEU A 201 11.77 9.90 6.55
CA LEU A 201 10.91 10.06 5.37
C LEU A 201 9.54 9.39 5.54
N GLN A 202 9.52 8.22 6.17
CA GLN A 202 8.28 7.53 6.53
C GLN A 202 7.44 8.39 7.49
N MET A 203 8.05 8.96 8.53
CA MET A 203 7.38 9.84 9.48
C MET A 203 6.83 11.09 8.80
N LEU A 204 7.62 11.74 7.93
CA LEU A 204 7.22 12.92 7.17
C LEU A 204 5.99 12.65 6.30
N ALA A 205 5.99 11.53 5.57
CA ALA A 205 4.90 11.15 4.69
C ALA A 205 3.61 10.81 5.46
N ILE A 206 3.71 10.00 6.52
CA ILE A 206 2.54 9.61 7.34
C ILE A 206 1.87 10.85 7.96
N ARG A 207 2.66 11.78 8.54
CA ARG A 207 2.11 13.02 9.13
C ARG A 207 1.43 13.94 8.11
N ASN A 208 1.74 13.77 6.83
CA ASN A 208 1.19 14.55 5.73
C ASN A 208 0.34 13.69 4.78
N SER A 209 -0.33 12.66 5.30
CA SER A 209 -1.32 11.84 4.57
C SER A 209 -0.82 11.19 3.26
N GLY A 210 0.48 10.97 3.12
CA GLY A 210 1.07 10.22 2.01
C GLY A 210 1.83 8.98 2.48
N PHE A 211 2.73 8.48 1.64
CA PHE A 211 3.56 7.31 1.92
C PHE A 211 5.01 7.56 1.49
N ALA A 212 5.94 6.83 2.10
CA ALA A 212 7.33 6.84 1.66
C ALA A 212 7.63 5.64 0.75
N LYS A 213 8.55 5.82 -0.20
CA LYS A 213 9.04 4.77 -1.09
C LYS A 213 10.56 4.84 -1.18
N HIS A 214 11.18 3.67 -1.25
CA HIS A 214 12.62 3.56 -1.45
C HIS A 214 12.94 3.30 -2.92
N ILE A 215 13.92 4.04 -3.43
CA ILE A 215 14.47 3.90 -4.77
C ILE A 215 15.89 3.34 -4.62
N TYR A 216 16.07 2.12 -5.10
CA TYR A 216 17.38 1.46 -5.07
C TYR A 216 18.27 2.05 -6.15
N LYS A 217 19.53 2.34 -5.82
CA LYS A 217 20.55 2.79 -6.78
C LYS A 217 21.03 1.60 -7.62
N ALA A 218 20.24 1.24 -8.62
CA ALA A 218 20.50 0.18 -9.59
C ALA A 218 20.22 0.67 -11.02
N SER A 219 20.39 -0.21 -12.02
CA SER A 219 20.13 0.09 -13.44
C SER A 219 18.67 0.51 -13.71
N ASP A 220 17.73 0.02 -12.91
CA ASP A 220 16.28 0.24 -13.05
C ASP A 220 15.75 1.43 -12.21
N ALA A 221 16.61 2.23 -11.58
CA ALA A 221 16.19 3.32 -10.71
C ALA A 221 15.25 4.33 -11.41
N ALA A 222 15.49 4.60 -12.71
CA ALA A 222 14.62 5.45 -13.52
C ALA A 222 13.21 4.84 -13.69
N LEU A 223 13.12 3.53 -13.87
CA LEU A 223 11.86 2.80 -13.98
C LEU A 223 11.13 2.73 -12.63
N GLN A 224 11.86 2.56 -11.52
CA GLN A 224 11.28 2.65 -10.17
C GLN A 224 10.63 4.03 -9.92
N LEU A 225 11.27 5.12 -10.35
CA LEU A 225 10.72 6.48 -10.28
C LEU A 225 9.52 6.65 -11.22
N GLN A 226 9.61 6.18 -12.46
CA GLN A 226 8.49 6.23 -13.40
C GLN A 226 7.26 5.50 -12.84
N ASN A 227 7.45 4.31 -12.26
CA ASN A 227 6.37 3.55 -11.64
C ASN A 227 5.77 4.25 -10.43
N PHE A 228 6.58 4.95 -9.63
CA PHE A 228 6.06 5.83 -8.58
C PHE A 228 5.19 6.94 -9.16
N TYR A 229 5.66 7.67 -10.19
CA TYR A 229 4.87 8.74 -10.78
C TYR A 229 3.58 8.23 -11.43
N ARG A 230 3.61 7.05 -12.06
CA ARG A 230 2.39 6.39 -12.59
C ARG A 230 1.36 6.16 -11.48
N GLN A 231 1.80 5.70 -10.31
CA GLN A 231 0.93 5.45 -9.15
C GLN A 231 0.16 6.71 -8.68
N ILE A 232 0.78 7.89 -8.78
CA ILE A 232 0.16 9.17 -8.37
C ILE A 232 -0.31 10.03 -9.56
N SER A 233 -0.26 9.50 -10.78
CA SER A 233 -0.47 10.28 -12.00
C SER A 233 -1.92 10.62 -12.29
N SER A 234 -2.88 9.86 -11.76
CA SER A 234 -4.28 9.98 -12.12
C SER A 234 -5.17 10.10 -10.88
N PRO A 235 -5.17 11.23 -10.16
CA PRO A 235 -6.11 11.44 -9.06
C PRO A 235 -7.53 11.46 -9.65
N LEU A 236 -8.42 10.61 -9.15
CA LEU A 236 -9.82 10.50 -9.61
C LEU A 236 -10.79 11.17 -8.64
N LEU A 237 -10.50 11.08 -7.34
CA LEU A 237 -11.30 11.67 -6.28
C LEU A 237 -10.42 12.35 -5.24
N ALA A 238 -10.92 13.45 -4.69
CA ALA A 238 -10.34 14.17 -3.57
C ALA A 238 -11.24 14.07 -2.32
N ASN A 239 -10.61 14.12 -1.13
CA ASN A 239 -11.28 14.10 0.17
C ASN A 239 -12.31 12.98 0.31
N VAL A 240 -11.89 11.75 0.02
CA VAL A 240 -12.74 10.56 0.11
C VAL A 240 -12.99 10.24 1.59
N ASN A 241 -14.26 10.22 2.00
CA ASN A 241 -14.68 9.94 3.36
C ASN A 241 -15.75 8.84 3.38
N PHE A 242 -15.46 7.75 4.06
CA PHE A 242 -16.37 6.63 4.25
C PHE A 242 -17.18 6.83 5.54
N LYS A 243 -18.50 6.94 5.39
CA LYS A 243 -19.45 7.09 6.50
C LYS A 243 -20.17 5.79 6.75
N TYR A 244 -19.97 5.25 7.95
CA TYR A 244 -20.64 4.07 8.48
C TYR A 244 -21.64 4.47 9.57
N GLU A 245 -22.63 3.62 9.82
CA GLU A 245 -23.56 3.80 10.95
C GLU A 245 -22.82 3.75 12.30
N PRO A 246 -23.30 4.45 13.35
CA PRO A 246 -22.64 4.48 14.66
C PRO A 246 -22.49 3.13 15.35
N SER A 247 -23.27 2.11 14.94
CA SER A 247 -23.15 0.74 15.44
C SER A 247 -21.93 0.00 14.90
N VAL A 248 -21.28 0.53 13.85
CA VAL A 248 -20.02 0.02 13.30
C VAL A 248 -18.85 0.53 14.14
N THR A 249 -18.00 -0.39 14.56
CA THR A 249 -16.88 -0.15 15.47
C THR A 249 -15.57 -0.73 14.91
N SER A 250 -14.45 -0.47 15.59
CA SER A 250 -13.14 -1.01 15.21
C SER A 250 -12.73 -0.70 13.76
N LEU A 251 -13.14 0.46 13.26
CA LEU A 251 -12.87 0.91 11.89
C LEU A 251 -11.38 1.18 11.70
N THR A 252 -10.84 0.70 10.58
CA THR A 252 -9.58 1.20 10.04
C THR A 252 -9.78 2.61 9.47
N LYS A 253 -8.71 3.28 9.03
CA LYS A 253 -8.75 4.58 8.33
C LYS A 253 -9.92 4.68 7.34
N THR A 254 -10.76 5.71 7.51
CA THR A 254 -11.96 5.98 6.70
C THR A 254 -11.86 7.26 5.87
N GLU A 255 -10.80 8.03 6.03
CA GLU A 255 -10.59 9.29 5.32
C GLU A 255 -9.32 9.22 4.49
N PHE A 256 -9.41 9.52 3.20
CA PHE A 256 -8.31 9.45 2.26
C PHE A 256 -8.25 10.75 1.45
N PRO A 257 -7.08 11.42 1.37
CA PRO A 257 -6.99 12.70 0.69
C PRO A 257 -7.22 12.59 -0.81
N ILE A 258 -6.74 11.51 -1.43
CA ILE A 258 -6.85 11.25 -2.87
C ILE A 258 -7.08 9.76 -3.10
N HIS A 259 -7.96 9.43 -4.03
CA HIS A 259 -7.98 8.13 -4.69
C HIS A 259 -7.36 8.25 -6.09
N PHE A 260 -6.38 7.40 -6.41
CA PHE A 260 -5.70 7.40 -7.71
C PHE A 260 -6.22 6.25 -8.58
N GLY A 261 -6.37 6.48 -9.88
CA GLY A 261 -6.73 5.45 -10.84
C GLY A 261 -5.70 4.32 -10.88
N GLY A 262 -6.20 3.08 -10.87
CA GLY A 262 -5.38 1.87 -10.75
C GLY A 262 -4.89 1.57 -9.33
N SER A 263 -5.35 2.32 -8.33
CA SER A 263 -5.17 1.99 -6.91
C SER A 263 -6.52 1.62 -6.28
N GLU A 264 -6.50 1.19 -5.03
CA GLU A 264 -7.68 0.74 -4.29
C GLU A 264 -7.61 1.28 -2.86
N LEU A 265 -8.75 1.73 -2.36
CA LEU A 265 -8.92 2.04 -0.94
C LEU A 265 -9.60 0.87 -0.25
N VAL A 266 -9.12 0.53 0.95
CA VAL A 266 -9.65 -0.60 1.73
C VAL A 266 -10.00 -0.12 3.12
N VAL A 267 -11.24 -0.37 3.53
CA VAL A 267 -11.72 -0.10 4.88
C VAL A 267 -12.24 -1.39 5.51
N CYS A 268 -11.82 -1.70 6.72
CA CYS A 268 -12.35 -2.80 7.50
C CYS A 268 -12.97 -2.30 8.80
N GLY A 269 -13.84 -3.12 9.38
CA GLY A 269 -14.38 -2.87 10.71
C GLY A 269 -15.25 -4.01 11.21
N PHE A 270 -15.96 -3.74 12.30
CA PHE A 270 -16.82 -4.69 12.98
C PHE A 270 -18.23 -4.12 13.16
N TYR A 271 -19.26 -4.88 12.80
CA TYR A 271 -20.67 -4.52 12.94
C TYR A 271 -21.36 -5.53 13.86
N ARG A 272 -22.16 -5.02 14.82
CA ARG A 272 -22.87 -5.86 15.81
C ARG A 272 -24.29 -6.23 15.41
N GLU A 273 -24.89 -5.45 14.53
CA GLU A 273 -26.27 -5.68 14.08
C GLU A 273 -26.34 -6.92 13.18
N ASN A 274 -27.54 -7.46 12.98
CA ASN A 274 -27.75 -8.63 12.13
C ASN A 274 -27.31 -8.37 10.68
N GLU A 275 -27.36 -7.11 10.23
CA GLU A 275 -27.02 -6.70 8.87
C GLU A 275 -26.22 -5.39 8.89
N LEU A 276 -25.19 -5.32 8.04
CA LEU A 276 -24.47 -4.08 7.77
C LEU A 276 -25.30 -3.23 6.81
N LYS A 277 -25.60 -1.98 7.17
CA LYS A 277 -26.23 -1.06 6.22
C LYS A 277 -25.20 -0.52 5.21
N PRO A 278 -25.59 -0.29 3.94
CA PRO A 278 -24.69 0.25 2.93
C PRO A 278 -24.06 1.59 3.39
N PRO A 279 -22.72 1.68 3.48
CA PRO A 279 -22.03 2.91 3.83
C PRO A 279 -22.20 3.98 2.74
N VAL A 280 -22.02 5.24 3.11
CA VAL A 280 -21.97 6.37 2.17
C VAL A 280 -20.53 6.80 1.99
N ILE A 281 -20.07 6.86 0.75
CA ILE A 281 -18.75 7.41 0.40
C ILE A 281 -18.99 8.82 -0.13
N GLU A 282 -18.44 9.82 0.55
CA GLU A 282 -18.45 11.22 0.09
C GLU A 282 -17.08 11.60 -0.45
N ALA A 283 -17.04 12.26 -1.60
CA ALA A 283 -15.79 12.73 -2.21
C ALA A 283 -16.03 13.94 -3.13
N PHE A 284 -14.96 14.46 -3.72
CA PHE A 284 -15.00 15.45 -4.81
C PHE A 284 -14.39 14.84 -6.07
N GLY A 285 -15.15 14.83 -7.16
CA GLY A 285 -14.67 14.49 -8.50
C GLY A 285 -14.63 15.72 -9.41
N GLU A 286 -14.39 15.52 -10.70
CA GLU A 286 -14.25 16.60 -11.69
C GLU A 286 -15.46 17.55 -11.72
N ARG A 287 -16.67 17.00 -11.54
CA ARG A 287 -17.94 17.75 -11.56
C ARG A 287 -18.37 18.27 -10.19
N GLY A 288 -17.48 18.23 -9.19
CA GLY A 288 -17.74 18.64 -7.81
C GLY A 288 -18.07 17.47 -6.89
N ARG A 289 -18.92 17.71 -5.89
CA ARG A 289 -19.23 16.73 -4.83
C ARG A 289 -19.95 15.51 -5.40
N ILE A 290 -19.48 14.33 -5.00
CA ILE A 290 -20.08 13.04 -5.34
C ILE A 290 -20.40 12.26 -4.06
N SER A 291 -21.50 11.52 -4.11
CA SER A 291 -21.91 10.59 -3.05
C SER A 291 -22.18 9.24 -3.69
N LEU A 292 -21.45 8.23 -3.22
CA LEU A 292 -21.47 6.88 -3.75
C LEU A 292 -21.93 5.92 -2.66
N LYS A 293 -22.54 4.82 -3.08
CA LYS A 293 -22.98 3.72 -2.21
C LYS A 293 -22.67 2.40 -2.91
N PRO A 294 -22.21 1.37 -2.16
CA PRO A 294 -21.97 0.06 -2.74
C PRO A 294 -23.29 -0.54 -3.21
N LEU A 295 -23.25 -1.24 -4.35
CA LEU A 295 -24.43 -1.90 -4.92
C LEU A 295 -24.83 -3.14 -4.14
N THR A 296 -23.84 -3.91 -3.69
CA THR A 296 -24.05 -5.18 -3.00
C THR A 296 -23.22 -5.26 -1.72
N ILE A 297 -23.76 -5.99 -0.75
CA ILE A 297 -23.05 -6.45 0.44
C ILE A 297 -23.09 -7.97 0.38
N GLU A 298 -21.94 -8.59 0.14
CA GLU A 298 -21.85 -10.03 -0.08
C GLU A 298 -21.20 -10.75 1.10
N ARG A 299 -21.53 -12.03 1.27
CA ARG A 299 -20.84 -12.88 2.24
C ARG A 299 -19.51 -13.33 1.65
N SER A 300 -18.42 -13.08 2.36
CA SER A 300 -17.10 -13.56 1.96
C SER A 300 -16.95 -15.06 2.19
N VAL A 301 -16.11 -15.69 1.36
CA VAL A 301 -15.57 -17.05 1.54
C VAL A 301 -14.17 -17.07 2.15
N SER A 302 -13.60 -15.89 2.38
CA SER A 302 -12.22 -15.64 2.85
C SER A 302 -12.23 -15.00 4.24
N ASN A 303 -11.23 -15.31 5.07
CA ASN A 303 -11.12 -14.85 6.46
C ASN A 303 -10.95 -13.32 6.57
N ILE A 304 -12.07 -12.58 6.63
CA ILE A 304 -12.10 -11.12 6.76
C ILE A 304 -11.51 -10.67 8.09
N GLU A 305 -11.79 -11.39 9.17
CA GLU A 305 -11.28 -11.04 10.51
C GLU A 305 -9.75 -10.95 10.51
N ARG A 306 -9.07 -11.89 9.87
CA ARG A 306 -7.59 -11.88 9.76
C ARG A 306 -7.09 -10.70 8.92
N LEU A 307 -7.82 -10.30 7.87
CA LEU A 307 -7.49 -9.11 7.06
C LEU A 307 -7.68 -7.82 7.88
N TRP A 308 -8.80 -7.71 8.60
CA TRP A 308 -9.04 -6.61 9.54
C TRP A 308 -7.92 -6.51 10.57
N ALA A 309 -7.51 -7.64 11.16
CA ALA A 309 -6.42 -7.68 12.14
C ALA A 309 -5.10 -7.21 11.53
N TYR A 310 -4.74 -7.71 10.33
CA TYR A 310 -3.54 -7.28 9.61
C TYR A 310 -3.51 -5.77 9.36
N LEU A 311 -4.59 -5.21 8.82
CA LEU A 311 -4.67 -3.77 8.53
C LEU A 311 -4.67 -2.93 9.81
N THR A 312 -5.35 -3.40 10.87
CA THR A 312 -5.37 -2.72 12.17
C THR A 312 -3.99 -2.68 12.80
N ILE A 313 -3.27 -3.81 12.84
CA ILE A 313 -1.88 -3.87 13.34
C ILE A 313 -0.98 -2.93 12.54
N LYS A 314 -1.08 -2.96 11.20
CA LYS A 314 -0.29 -2.07 10.34
C LYS A 314 -0.53 -0.59 10.68
N GLN A 315 -1.78 -0.18 10.85
CA GLN A 315 -2.13 1.19 11.19
C GLN A 315 -1.70 1.58 12.62
N LEU A 316 -1.75 0.65 13.58
CA LEU A 316 -1.24 0.88 14.93
C LEU A 316 0.28 1.13 14.92
N LEU A 317 1.02 0.33 14.15
CA LEU A 317 2.46 0.50 13.98
C LEU A 317 2.79 1.83 13.30
N GLU A 318 2.09 2.20 12.23
CA GLU A 318 2.25 3.51 11.56
C GLU A 318 1.98 4.68 12.52
N LYS A 319 0.92 4.58 13.34
CA LYS A 319 0.62 5.57 14.40
C LYS A 319 1.74 5.62 15.44
N LYS A 320 2.26 4.47 15.88
CA LYS A 320 3.34 4.38 16.86
C LYS A 320 4.60 5.12 16.40
N GLU A 321 4.96 4.98 15.13
CA GLU A 321 6.15 5.63 14.56
C GLU A 321 6.06 7.16 14.61
N VAL A 322 4.86 7.73 14.41
CA VAL A 322 4.67 9.19 14.35
C VAL A 322 4.16 9.83 15.64
N ALA A 323 3.76 9.04 16.64
CA ALA A 323 3.21 9.54 17.88
C ALA A 323 4.29 10.19 18.76
N ASP A 324 3.97 11.32 19.38
CA ASP A 324 4.86 11.97 20.37
C ASP A 324 4.62 11.43 21.79
N GLN A 325 3.40 10.98 22.06
CA GLN A 325 2.91 10.38 23.31
C GLN A 325 2.28 9.01 22.99
N ASP A 326 1.94 8.21 23.99
CA ASP A 326 1.21 6.94 23.86
C ASP A 326 1.86 5.85 22.99
N LYS A 327 3.17 5.97 22.69
CA LYS A 327 3.93 4.95 21.93
C LYS A 327 3.84 3.56 22.56
N ASN A 328 3.86 3.48 23.88
CA ASN A 328 3.77 2.22 24.62
C ASN A 328 2.37 1.61 24.49
N GLU A 329 1.31 2.41 24.65
CA GLU A 329 -0.06 1.94 24.47
C GLU A 329 -0.31 1.44 23.04
N LEU A 330 0.21 2.15 22.03
CA LEU A 330 0.12 1.72 20.63
C LEU A 330 0.93 0.43 20.36
N LYS A 331 2.11 0.29 20.99
CA LYS A 331 2.95 -0.92 20.94
C LYS A 331 2.21 -2.12 21.55
N GLU A 332 1.63 -1.96 22.72
CA GLU A 332 0.88 -3.00 23.45
C GLU A 332 -0.34 -3.45 22.65
N LYS A 333 -1.17 -2.52 22.17
CA LYS A 333 -2.32 -2.87 21.30
C LYS A 333 -1.91 -3.62 20.03
N ALA A 334 -0.81 -3.21 19.40
CA ALA A 334 -0.30 -3.89 18.21
C ALA A 334 0.22 -5.30 18.56
N LEU A 335 0.90 -5.45 19.70
CA LEU A 335 1.40 -6.72 20.21
C LEU A 335 0.26 -7.68 20.52
N ASP A 336 -0.77 -7.24 21.25
CA ASP A 336 -1.94 -8.06 21.62
C ASP A 336 -2.63 -8.66 20.39
N LEU A 337 -2.86 -7.82 19.36
CA LEU A 337 -3.44 -8.28 18.10
C LEU A 337 -2.47 -9.21 17.35
N ALA A 338 -1.17 -8.89 17.33
CA ALA A 338 -0.18 -9.73 16.66
C ALA A 338 -0.09 -11.12 17.29
N LEU A 339 -0.14 -11.23 18.62
CA LEU A 339 -0.16 -12.50 19.34
C LEU A 339 -1.48 -13.24 19.12
N LYS A 340 -2.63 -12.55 19.30
CA LYS A 340 -3.97 -13.13 19.11
C LYS A 340 -4.15 -13.78 17.74
N TYR A 341 -3.62 -13.15 16.68
CA TYR A 341 -3.72 -13.64 15.30
C TYR A 341 -2.43 -14.29 14.80
N SER A 342 -1.43 -14.50 15.65
CA SER A 342 -0.14 -15.13 15.32
C SER A 342 0.55 -14.49 14.11
N PHE A 343 0.59 -13.16 14.07
CA PHE A 343 1.40 -12.40 13.12
C PHE A 343 2.81 -12.19 13.67
N VAL A 344 3.81 -12.41 12.82
CA VAL A 344 5.19 -11.93 13.07
C VAL A 344 5.28 -10.50 12.55
N THR A 345 5.62 -9.57 13.43
CA THR A 345 5.57 -8.13 13.19
C THR A 345 6.80 -7.46 13.83
N PRO A 346 7.06 -6.16 13.61
CA PRO A 346 8.12 -5.45 14.32
C PRO A 346 8.01 -5.48 15.86
N VAL A 347 6.88 -5.90 16.42
CA VAL A 347 6.67 -6.04 17.88
C VAL A 347 6.54 -7.49 18.35
N SER A 348 6.58 -8.50 17.46
CA SER A 348 6.42 -9.92 17.80
C SER A 348 7.43 -10.80 17.07
N SER A 349 7.83 -11.92 17.67
CA SER A 349 8.84 -12.83 17.09
C SER A 349 8.35 -14.27 17.09
N LEU A 350 8.81 -15.06 16.11
CA LEU A 350 8.62 -16.51 16.07
C LEU A 350 9.91 -17.19 16.52
N ILE A 351 9.86 -17.91 17.63
CA ILE A 351 11.02 -18.63 18.18
C ILE A 351 10.85 -20.12 17.86
N VAL A 352 11.87 -20.69 17.21
CA VAL A 352 11.92 -22.14 16.92
C VAL A 352 12.81 -22.82 17.93
N VAL A 353 12.21 -23.68 18.75
CA VAL A 353 12.87 -24.40 19.83
C VAL A 353 13.16 -25.84 19.40
N LYS A 354 14.39 -26.34 19.62
CA LYS A 354 14.74 -27.73 19.25
C LYS A 354 14.11 -28.72 20.25
N PRO A 355 13.46 -29.81 19.79
CA PRO A 355 12.64 -30.69 20.64
C PRO A 355 13.35 -31.34 21.83
N ASN A 356 14.68 -31.48 21.80
CA ASN A 356 15.42 -32.31 22.75
C ASN A 356 16.40 -31.54 23.65
N VAL A 357 16.38 -30.20 23.65
CA VAL A 357 17.34 -29.38 24.42
C VAL A 357 16.67 -28.35 25.32
N THR A 358 15.38 -28.08 25.10
CA THR A 358 14.68 -26.97 25.74
C THR A 358 13.19 -27.29 25.84
N ASN A 359 12.60 -26.97 26.99
CA ASN A 359 11.16 -27.08 27.20
C ASN A 359 10.41 -26.17 26.21
N ALA A 360 9.18 -26.53 25.85
CA ALA A 360 8.31 -25.67 25.06
C ALA A 360 8.15 -24.32 25.78
N VAL A 361 8.35 -23.23 25.05
CA VAL A 361 8.11 -21.87 25.53
C VAL A 361 6.72 -21.49 25.03
N ASP A 362 5.80 -21.25 25.95
CA ASP A 362 4.47 -20.73 25.61
C ASP A 362 4.59 -19.28 25.10
N THR A 363 3.50 -18.70 24.60
CA THR A 363 3.47 -17.27 24.25
C THR A 363 3.74 -16.44 25.51
N GLU A 364 4.98 -16.00 25.69
CA GLU A 364 5.40 -15.13 26.78
C GLU A 364 5.47 -13.68 26.29
N GLU A 365 5.00 -12.74 27.12
CA GLU A 365 5.31 -11.32 26.96
C GLU A 365 6.84 -11.16 27.09
N ALA A 366 7.48 -10.62 26.05
CA ALA A 366 8.89 -10.26 26.16
C ALA A 366 9.02 -9.09 27.13
N SER A 367 9.37 -9.38 28.39
CA SER A 367 9.74 -8.36 29.38
C SER A 367 11.05 -7.69 28.96
N GLU A 368 11.06 -6.35 28.92
CA GLU A 368 12.19 -5.49 28.55
C GLU A 368 13.43 -5.67 29.45
#